data_AF-A0AAD8YH73-F1
#
_entry.id   AF-A0AAD8YH73-F1
#
_cell.length_a   1.000
_cell.length_b   1.000
_cell.length_c   1.000
_cell.angle_alpha   90.00
_cell.angle_beta   90.00
_cell.angle_gamma   90.00
#
_symmetry.space_group_name_H-M   'P 1'
#
loop_
_entity.id
_entity.type
_entity.pdbx_description
1 polymer ?
#
loop_
_entity_poly.entity_id
_entity_poly.type
_entity_poly.pdbx_seq_one_letter_code
_entity_poly.pdbx_strand_id
1 'polypeptide(L)'
;MGEAIQLAKSISDHLYIAEKFIWLPTDDNLAPHLRTQLVHHEKRRRWGSQLLESLGQAALNEWENNPHEMLKSLGSKGDEHIWTDVRFLRMISSVALPMTDSIDRPDKEGIYIIQALKGLHVISGCIAPVAPDSAPALEVWIGIHRSISELIQSADKLFTTQNTLLKDVVEVRWAIRGLVARLQIANNGLYADGMEIAGGTMLFTTPNLNARTINLPFDILHHCLPWQMNSVENDSAPDYLGYPTKDLLPDFIRSIPFNFDTLTTRTGDSVIERRGTSWLAEEGIGALAYSGKLMRPMNIPTSVRETMRDIEQWCYQSETSSLSQLPTTLKIGNNLEFIWDDCTSSDMPYTELGQFVNADSNNIGGFFDCALTNHYPDGDSACKFHTDPEHGSHWHRVTAVVSCGQSRRFAFRPIPDASIWNDWDTTSQNANQPKDDTSCAPAALSLFPGDVVFMTRDCNDLFHHAVYSSQSSLSDHVDSSRVSLVLKRALDRNGKKGHGLAGEGRRARRNNSL
;
A
#
# COMPACT_ATOMS: atom_id res chain seq x y z
N MET A 1 16.22 24.59 10.74
CA MET A 1 15.85 23.23 10.26
C MET A 1 14.37 23.11 9.97
N GLY A 2 13.47 23.28 10.95
CA GLY A 2 12.01 23.17 10.71
C GLY A 2 11.50 24.05 9.56
N GLU A 3 11.90 25.33 9.53
CA GLU A 3 11.57 26.24 8.42
C GLU A 3 12.15 25.79 7.08
N ALA A 4 13.40 25.30 7.05
CA ALA A 4 14.01 24.78 5.83
C ALA A 4 13.24 23.58 5.27
N ILE A 5 12.81 22.65 6.14
CA ILE A 5 11.97 21.49 5.75
C ILE A 5 10.65 21.97 5.15
N GLN A 6 9.99 22.96 5.77
CA GLN A 6 8.72 23.50 5.27
C GLN A 6 8.83 24.22 3.93
N LEU A 7 10.00 24.78 3.62
CA LEU A 7 10.27 25.49 2.37
C LEU A 7 10.75 24.57 1.24
N ALA A 8 11.15 23.34 1.55
CA ALA A 8 11.62 22.37 0.57
C ALA A 8 10.48 21.92 -0.35
N LYS A 9 10.71 21.91 -1.67
CA LYS A 9 9.68 21.55 -2.66
C LYS A 9 10.08 20.39 -3.55
N SER A 10 11.38 20.23 -3.81
CA SER A 10 11.94 19.20 -4.67
C SER A 10 12.71 18.15 -3.88
N ILE A 11 12.96 16.98 -4.49
CA ILE A 11 13.86 15.96 -3.92
C ILE A 11 15.24 16.57 -3.61
N SER A 12 15.78 17.39 -4.53
CA SER A 12 17.09 18.03 -4.39
C SER A 12 17.16 18.96 -3.16
N ASP A 13 16.11 19.75 -2.88
CA ASP A 13 16.04 20.60 -1.69
C ASP A 13 16.16 19.78 -0.41
N HIS A 14 15.46 18.63 -0.34
CA HIS A 14 15.46 17.76 0.82
C HIS A 14 16.84 17.11 1.04
N LEU A 15 17.48 16.63 -0.03
CA LEU A 15 18.82 16.07 0.03
C LEU A 15 19.85 17.11 0.46
N TYR A 16 19.75 18.34 -0.05
CA TYR A 16 20.59 19.46 0.39
C TYR A 16 20.40 19.76 1.89
N ILE A 17 19.15 19.79 2.37
CA ILE A 17 18.88 20.00 3.80
C ILE A 17 19.48 18.88 4.65
N ALA A 18 19.40 17.63 4.19
CA ALA A 18 20.00 16.50 4.88
C ALA A 18 21.52 16.66 5.01
N GLU A 19 22.19 17.02 3.92
CA GLU A 19 23.63 17.26 3.90
C GLU A 19 24.05 18.37 4.89
N LYS A 20 23.33 19.50 4.89
CA LYS A 20 23.73 20.69 5.65
C LYS A 20 23.31 20.67 7.12
N PHE A 21 22.18 20.06 7.45
CA PHE A 21 21.55 20.23 8.77
C PHE A 21 21.37 18.95 9.56
N ILE A 22 21.36 17.77 8.93
CA ILE A 22 21.31 16.51 9.68
C ILE A 22 22.72 16.19 10.20
N TRP A 23 22.79 15.82 11.47
CA TRP A 23 23.98 15.25 12.09
C TRP A 23 23.71 13.80 12.52
N LEU A 24 24.77 13.00 12.58
CA LEU A 24 24.75 11.62 13.06
C LEU A 24 25.67 11.46 14.27
N PRO A 25 25.36 10.59 15.25
CA PRO A 25 26.24 10.32 16.39
C PRO A 25 27.65 9.90 16.00
N THR A 26 27.77 9.30 14.82
CA THR A 26 29.00 8.78 14.22
C THR A 26 29.83 9.85 13.51
N ASP A 27 29.36 11.11 13.41
CA ASP A 27 30.14 12.19 12.80
C ASP A 27 31.36 12.51 13.67
N ASP A 28 32.56 12.45 13.08
CA ASP A 28 33.85 12.59 13.78
C ASP A 28 33.95 13.86 14.61
N ASN A 29 33.43 14.97 14.07
CA ASN A 29 33.51 16.30 14.68
C ASN A 29 32.27 16.70 15.50
N LEU A 30 31.38 15.75 15.80
CA LEU A 30 30.18 16.06 16.58
C LEU A 30 30.53 16.32 18.06
N ALA A 31 30.09 17.46 18.57
CA ALA A 31 30.30 17.82 19.97
C ALA A 31 29.74 16.73 20.92
N PRO A 32 30.46 16.32 21.99
CA PRO A 32 30.07 15.18 22.83
C PRO A 32 28.65 15.24 23.40
N HIS A 33 28.17 16.43 23.77
CA HIS A 33 26.83 16.61 24.32
C HIS A 33 25.70 16.30 23.32
N LEU A 34 25.96 16.43 22.01
CA LEU A 34 25.00 16.07 20.96
C LEU A 34 24.89 14.54 20.80
N ARG A 35 25.89 13.77 21.25
CA ARG A 35 25.90 12.30 21.21
C ARG A 35 25.10 11.69 22.37
N THR A 36 25.16 12.31 23.54
CA THR A 36 24.70 11.69 24.80
C THR A 36 23.41 12.27 25.37
N GLN A 37 23.02 13.49 25.00
CA GLN A 37 21.82 14.11 25.59
C GLN A 37 20.53 13.72 24.85
N LEU A 38 19.52 13.30 25.62
CA LEU A 38 18.21 12.86 25.13
C LEU A 38 17.51 13.91 24.25
N VAL A 39 17.57 15.19 24.63
CA VAL A 39 16.94 16.29 23.87
C VAL A 39 17.50 16.42 22.45
N HIS A 40 18.79 16.13 22.26
CA HIS A 40 19.42 16.21 20.94
C HIS A 40 19.06 14.98 20.10
N HIS A 41 19.02 13.80 20.71
CA HIS A 41 18.52 12.60 20.05
C HIS A 41 17.06 12.75 19.58
N GLU A 42 16.17 13.25 20.44
CA GLU A 42 14.77 13.47 20.08
C GLU A 42 14.67 14.46 18.91
N LYS A 43 15.40 15.57 19.00
CA LYS A 43 15.46 16.59 17.95
C LYS A 43 15.91 16.01 16.61
N ARG A 44 16.98 15.19 16.59
CA ARG A 44 17.46 14.52 15.37
C ARG A 44 16.38 13.66 14.76
N ARG A 45 15.81 12.74 15.54
CA ARG A 45 14.79 11.80 15.05
C ARG A 45 13.58 12.55 14.51
N ARG A 46 13.11 13.58 15.22
CA ARG A 46 12.00 14.43 14.78
C ARG A 46 12.27 15.11 13.45
N TRP A 47 13.44 15.72 13.26
CA TRP A 47 13.74 16.40 12.01
C TRP A 47 14.03 15.44 10.87
N GLY A 48 14.70 14.32 11.15
CA GLY A 48 14.90 13.23 10.20
C GLY A 48 13.57 12.65 9.70
N SER A 49 12.62 12.41 10.61
CA SER A 49 11.31 11.88 10.23
C SER A 49 10.49 12.86 9.41
N GLN A 50 10.47 14.14 9.80
CA GLN A 50 9.79 15.19 9.05
C GLN A 50 10.39 15.37 7.65
N LEU A 51 11.72 15.27 7.54
CA LEU A 51 12.40 15.39 6.25
C LEU A 51 12.11 14.18 5.35
N LEU A 52 12.04 12.96 5.90
CA LEU A 52 11.66 11.74 5.15
C LEU A 52 10.20 11.76 4.70
N GLU A 53 9.28 12.19 5.57
CA GLU A 53 7.86 12.34 5.24
C GLU A 53 7.66 13.38 4.13
N SER A 54 8.29 14.56 4.28
CA SER A 54 8.23 15.64 3.29
C SER A 54 8.90 15.26 1.97
N LEU A 55 10.03 14.53 2.01
CA LEU A 55 10.69 14.00 0.81
C LEU A 55 9.78 12.99 0.09
N GLY A 56 9.09 12.11 0.82
CA GLY A 56 8.10 11.21 0.23
C GLY A 56 6.97 11.98 -0.45
N GLN A 57 6.46 13.05 0.17
CA GLN A 57 5.44 13.89 -0.46
C GLN A 57 5.98 14.63 -1.71
N ALA A 58 7.23 15.10 -1.68
CA ALA A 58 7.85 15.72 -2.84
C ALA A 58 8.01 14.71 -3.99
N ALA A 59 8.46 13.49 -3.70
CA ALA A 59 8.57 12.41 -4.68
C ALA A 59 7.19 12.03 -5.25
N LEU A 60 6.15 11.96 -4.41
CA LEU A 60 4.79 11.70 -4.87
C LEU A 60 4.26 12.83 -5.77
N ASN A 61 4.49 14.09 -5.40
CA ASN A 61 4.08 15.21 -6.22
C ASN A 61 4.80 15.22 -7.58
N GLU A 62 6.10 14.92 -7.61
CA GLU A 62 6.87 14.83 -8.84
C GLU A 62 6.39 13.65 -9.71
N TRP A 63 6.15 12.50 -9.08
CA TRP A 63 5.60 11.30 -9.72
C TRP A 63 4.23 11.53 -10.35
N GLU A 64 3.33 12.18 -9.63
CA GLU A 64 1.97 12.41 -10.10
C GLU A 64 1.88 13.49 -11.18
N ASN A 65 2.77 14.49 -11.17
CA ASN A 65 2.69 15.62 -12.08
C ASN A 65 3.62 15.50 -13.30
N ASN A 66 4.82 14.93 -13.14
CA ASN A 66 5.83 14.84 -14.20
C ASN A 66 6.57 13.49 -14.16
N PRO A 67 5.87 12.34 -14.27
CA PRO A 67 6.51 11.03 -14.15
C PRO A 67 7.62 10.81 -15.17
N HIS A 68 7.48 11.34 -16.39
CA HIS A 68 8.51 11.25 -17.44
C HIS A 68 9.79 12.03 -17.11
N GLU A 69 9.66 13.22 -16.53
CA GLU A 69 10.83 14.02 -16.14
C GLU A 69 11.55 13.37 -14.96
N MET A 70 10.79 12.85 -14.00
CA MET A 70 11.29 12.08 -12.86
C MET A 70 12.06 10.83 -13.32
N LEU A 71 11.51 10.05 -14.25
CA LEU A 71 12.21 8.89 -14.81
C LEU A 71 13.48 9.30 -15.58
N LYS A 72 13.43 10.40 -16.33
CA LYS A 72 14.59 10.91 -17.08
C LYS A 72 15.69 11.41 -16.14
N SER A 73 15.34 12.09 -15.05
CA SER A 73 16.31 12.56 -14.05
C SER A 73 16.97 11.37 -13.35
N LEU A 74 16.21 10.31 -13.07
CA LEU A 74 16.72 9.06 -12.48
C LEU A 74 17.54 8.19 -13.45
N GLY A 75 17.24 8.23 -14.76
CA GLY A 75 17.88 7.41 -15.80
C GLY A 75 19.09 8.05 -16.48
N SER A 76 19.43 9.30 -16.13
CA SER A 76 20.63 9.97 -16.66
C SER A 76 21.88 9.27 -16.11
N LYS A 77 22.73 8.71 -16.99
CA LYS A 77 23.97 7.97 -16.67
C LYS A 77 25.09 8.80 -16.02
N GLY A 78 24.75 9.76 -15.17
CA GLY A 78 25.69 10.61 -14.44
C GLY A 78 25.14 10.89 -13.05
N ASP A 79 25.58 10.06 -12.11
CA ASP A 79 25.67 10.27 -10.67
C ASP A 79 24.43 10.76 -9.89
N GLU A 80 24.08 9.94 -8.87
CA GLU A 80 23.14 10.20 -7.77
C GLU A 80 21.67 9.76 -7.98
N HIS A 81 21.47 8.45 -8.14
CA HIS A 81 20.17 7.84 -7.81
C HIS A 81 19.94 7.94 -6.29
N ILE A 82 18.72 8.29 -5.85
CA ILE A 82 18.40 8.51 -4.43
C ILE A 82 18.78 7.32 -3.54
N TRP A 83 18.59 6.09 -4.03
CA TRP A 83 18.91 4.86 -3.30
C TRP A 83 20.41 4.54 -3.21
N THR A 84 21.25 5.40 -3.81
CA THR A 84 22.72 5.35 -3.72
C THR A 84 23.29 6.68 -3.22
N ASP A 85 22.44 7.57 -2.72
CA ASP A 85 22.82 8.91 -2.26
C ASP A 85 23.15 8.91 -0.76
N VAL A 86 24.35 9.37 -0.42
CA VAL A 86 24.83 9.43 0.97
C VAL A 86 24.00 10.38 1.84
N ARG A 87 23.39 11.41 1.26
CA ARG A 87 22.49 12.36 1.94
C ARG A 87 21.20 11.65 2.30
N PHE A 88 20.67 10.80 1.42
CA PHE A 88 19.50 9.98 1.72
C PHE A 88 19.79 8.95 2.83
N LEU A 89 20.92 8.25 2.75
CA LEU A 89 21.42 7.41 3.85
C LEU A 89 21.44 8.18 5.18
N ARG A 90 22.03 9.39 5.18
CA ARG A 90 22.10 10.26 6.35
C ARG A 90 20.72 10.61 6.93
N MET A 91 19.70 10.82 6.09
CA MET A 91 18.32 11.03 6.54
C MET A 91 17.78 9.81 7.30
N ILE A 92 17.93 8.61 6.73
CA ILE A 92 17.42 7.36 7.33
C ILE A 92 18.16 7.08 8.63
N SER A 93 19.49 7.15 8.63
CA SER A 93 20.32 6.92 9.81
C SER A 93 20.00 7.91 10.94
N SER A 94 19.59 9.13 10.62
CA SER A 94 19.19 10.11 11.64
C SER A 94 17.98 9.69 12.47
N VAL A 95 17.10 8.85 11.90
CA VAL A 95 15.96 8.28 12.61
C VAL A 95 16.32 6.91 13.21
N ALA A 96 16.98 6.07 12.42
CA ALA A 96 17.28 4.68 12.77
C ALA A 96 18.24 4.56 13.97
N LEU A 97 19.36 5.29 13.93
CA LEU A 97 20.44 5.08 14.89
C LEU A 97 19.97 5.33 16.33
N PRO A 98 20.35 4.47 17.29
CA PRO A 98 20.02 4.66 18.70
C PRO A 98 20.81 5.82 19.33
N MET A 99 20.52 6.12 20.59
CA MET A 99 21.46 6.85 21.45
C MET A 99 22.55 5.91 21.92
N THR A 100 23.78 6.42 22.06
CA THR A 100 24.80 5.75 22.86
C THR A 100 24.40 5.82 24.34
N ASP A 101 24.38 4.67 25.01
CA ASP A 101 24.30 4.50 26.47
C ASP A 101 23.00 4.96 27.18
N SER A 102 21.90 5.18 26.46
CA SER A 102 20.60 5.53 27.08
C SER A 102 19.63 4.33 27.09
N ILE A 103 19.07 4.06 28.28
CA ILE A 103 17.92 3.15 28.45
C ILE A 103 16.60 3.89 28.17
N ASP A 104 16.61 5.22 28.26
CA ASP A 104 15.42 6.06 28.11
C ASP A 104 15.11 6.36 26.63
N ARG A 105 13.87 6.09 26.25
CA ARG A 105 13.28 6.37 24.93
C ARG A 105 12.40 7.63 24.99
N PRO A 106 12.45 8.54 23.99
CA PRO A 106 11.54 9.68 23.95
C PRO A 106 10.08 9.26 23.83
N ASP A 107 9.16 9.95 24.52
CA ASP A 107 7.72 9.66 24.48
C ASP A 107 7.12 9.65 23.06
N LYS A 108 7.68 10.51 22.17
CA LYS A 108 7.23 10.68 20.79
C LYS A 108 8.02 9.85 19.78
N GLU A 109 8.92 8.98 20.22
CA GLU A 109 9.74 8.16 19.32
C GLU A 109 8.89 7.40 18.30
N GLY A 110 7.76 6.85 18.74
CA GLY A 110 6.81 6.14 17.87
C GLY A 110 6.40 7.00 16.69
N ILE A 111 5.89 8.21 16.94
CA ILE A 111 5.42 9.15 15.92
C ILE A 111 6.49 9.40 14.86
N TYR A 112 7.75 9.62 15.27
CA TYR A 112 8.85 9.88 14.35
C TYR A 112 9.17 8.66 13.48
N ILE A 113 9.11 7.45 14.05
CA ILE A 113 9.32 6.21 13.31
C ILE A 113 8.18 5.99 12.28
N ILE A 114 6.92 6.22 12.66
CA ILE A 114 5.77 6.10 11.73
C ILE A 114 5.95 7.03 10.53
N GLN A 115 6.25 8.31 10.79
CA GLN A 115 6.45 9.32 9.75
C GLN A 115 7.57 8.92 8.78
N ALA A 116 8.72 8.48 9.32
CA ALA A 116 9.85 8.05 8.52
C ALA A 116 9.50 6.84 7.63
N LEU A 117 8.85 5.81 8.18
CA LEU A 117 8.47 4.60 7.45
C LEU A 117 7.41 4.88 6.38
N LYS A 118 6.42 5.74 6.66
CA LYS A 118 5.44 6.17 5.65
C LYS A 118 6.10 6.96 4.53
N GLY A 119 7.04 7.86 4.86
CA GLY A 119 7.87 8.56 3.87
C GLY A 119 8.62 7.58 2.98
N LEU A 120 9.33 6.61 3.57
CA LEU A 120 10.06 5.57 2.83
C LEU A 120 9.19 4.68 1.96
N HIS A 121 8.00 4.28 2.45
CA HIS A 121 7.00 3.57 1.64
C HIS A 121 6.63 4.39 0.39
N VAL A 122 6.36 5.68 0.56
CA VAL A 122 6.01 6.55 -0.56
C VAL A 122 7.18 6.74 -1.52
N ILE A 123 8.40 6.99 -1.01
CA ILE A 123 9.61 7.12 -1.84
C ILE A 123 9.83 5.86 -2.66
N SER A 124 9.77 4.67 -2.03
CA SER A 124 9.93 3.40 -2.75
C SER A 124 8.82 3.15 -3.79
N GLY A 125 7.60 3.64 -3.52
CA GLY A 125 6.49 3.56 -4.47
C GLY A 125 6.60 4.51 -5.67
N CYS A 126 7.33 5.62 -5.54
CA CYS A 126 7.53 6.61 -6.62
C CYS A 126 8.87 6.42 -7.36
N ILE A 127 9.91 6.02 -6.62
CA ILE A 127 11.28 5.82 -7.11
C ILE A 127 11.68 4.39 -6.76
N ALA A 128 11.69 3.54 -7.78
CA ALA A 128 12.09 2.14 -7.62
C ALA A 128 13.47 2.05 -6.95
N PRO A 129 13.64 1.24 -5.91
CA PRO A 129 14.97 0.85 -5.45
C PRO A 129 15.66 0.07 -6.57
N VAL A 130 16.89 0.46 -6.92
CA VAL A 130 17.70 -0.21 -7.94
C VAL A 130 19.05 -0.53 -7.32
N ALA A 131 19.40 -1.81 -7.33
CA ALA A 131 20.70 -2.29 -6.91
C ALA A 131 21.80 -1.64 -7.78
N PRO A 132 22.84 -1.04 -7.18
CA PRO A 132 23.93 -0.44 -7.93
C PRO A 132 24.89 -1.48 -8.52
N ASP A 133 25.63 -1.08 -9.54
CA ASP A 133 26.69 -1.85 -10.20
C ASP A 133 28.11 -1.44 -9.78
N SER A 134 28.28 -0.31 -9.08
CA SER A 134 29.57 0.20 -8.62
C SER A 134 29.79 0.00 -7.11
N ALA A 135 31.05 -0.26 -6.71
CA ALA A 135 31.43 -0.49 -5.32
C ALA A 135 31.06 0.67 -4.37
N PRO A 136 31.37 1.95 -4.69
CA PRO A 136 31.01 3.07 -3.81
C PRO A 136 29.49 3.22 -3.62
N ALA A 137 28.72 3.04 -4.69
CA ALA A 137 27.27 3.09 -4.62
C ALA A 137 26.70 1.90 -3.84
N LEU A 138 27.33 0.72 -3.94
CA LEU A 138 26.96 -0.47 -3.18
C LEU A 138 27.16 -0.26 -1.67
N GLU A 139 28.23 0.40 -1.25
CA GLU A 139 28.43 0.73 0.17
C GLU A 139 27.28 1.59 0.72
N VAL A 140 26.85 2.61 -0.03
CA VAL A 140 25.71 3.45 0.34
C VAL A 140 24.41 2.65 0.35
N TRP A 141 24.18 1.81 -0.67
CA TRP A 141 23.02 0.92 -0.77
C TRP A 141 22.92 -0.01 0.45
N ILE A 142 24.02 -0.64 0.84
CA ILE A 142 24.10 -1.49 2.04
C ILE A 142 23.87 -0.66 3.31
N GLY A 143 24.43 0.55 3.40
CA GLY A 143 24.17 1.47 4.52
C GLY A 143 22.68 1.82 4.66
N ILE A 144 21.99 2.05 3.53
CA ILE A 144 20.55 2.33 3.49
C ILE A 144 19.77 1.13 4.01
N HIS A 145 20.06 -0.07 3.50
CA HIS A 145 19.40 -1.30 3.94
C HIS A 145 19.60 -1.57 5.43
N ARG A 146 20.81 -1.36 5.94
CA ARG A 146 21.12 -1.50 7.37
C ARG A 146 20.30 -0.51 8.21
N SER A 147 20.27 0.76 7.81
CA SER A 147 19.50 1.79 8.53
C SER A 147 17.99 1.53 8.48
N ILE A 148 17.46 1.04 7.34
CA ILE A 148 16.05 0.65 7.23
C ILE A 148 15.74 -0.57 8.11
N SER A 149 16.61 -1.59 8.09
CA SER A 149 16.47 -2.75 8.97
C SER A 149 16.44 -2.34 10.44
N GLU A 150 17.36 -1.49 10.89
CA GLU A 150 17.37 -0.99 12.27
C GLU A 150 16.10 -0.21 12.62
N LEU A 151 15.60 0.61 11.69
CA LEU A 151 14.35 1.36 11.86
C LEU A 151 13.14 0.43 11.99
N ILE A 152 13.05 -0.61 11.14
CA ILE A 152 12.00 -1.64 11.19
C ILE A 152 12.05 -2.39 12.51
N GLN A 153 13.23 -2.86 12.94
CA GLN A 153 13.38 -3.57 14.22
C GLN A 153 13.02 -2.67 15.42
N SER A 154 13.34 -1.37 15.34
CA SER A 154 12.92 -0.41 16.38
C SER A 154 11.40 -0.24 16.41
N ALA A 155 10.76 -0.19 15.24
CA ALA A 155 9.30 -0.14 15.12
C ALA A 155 8.66 -1.41 15.71
N ASP A 156 9.08 -2.58 15.24
CA ASP A 156 8.52 -3.87 15.68
C ASP A 156 8.62 -4.04 17.21
N LYS A 157 9.74 -3.62 17.80
CA LYS A 157 9.90 -3.60 19.26
C LYS A 157 9.01 -2.56 19.96
N LEU A 158 8.96 -1.33 19.46
CA LEU A 158 8.26 -0.22 20.13
C LEU A 158 6.73 -0.41 20.14
N PHE A 159 6.20 -0.86 19.01
CA PHE A 159 4.78 -1.09 18.80
C PHE A 159 4.32 -2.46 19.35
N THR A 160 5.06 -3.07 20.27
CA THR A 160 4.59 -4.18 21.12
C THR A 160 3.87 -3.69 22.39
N THR A 161 4.06 -2.41 22.73
CA THR A 161 3.61 -1.86 24.01
C THR A 161 2.12 -1.47 23.99
N GLN A 162 1.43 -1.72 25.10
CA GLN A 162 -0.02 -1.45 25.27
C GLN A 162 -0.43 0.02 25.09
N ASN A 163 0.52 0.95 25.05
CA ASN A 163 0.26 2.38 24.91
C ASN A 163 0.19 2.85 23.45
N THR A 164 0.37 1.95 22.48
CA THR A 164 0.29 2.28 21.04
C THR A 164 -1.03 1.82 20.46
N LEU A 165 -1.74 2.73 19.78
CA LEU A 165 -3.05 2.45 19.19
C LEU A 165 -2.91 1.44 18.04
N LEU A 166 -3.80 0.45 17.96
CA LEU A 166 -3.77 -0.55 16.88
C LEU A 166 -3.81 0.08 15.48
N LYS A 167 -4.51 1.20 15.29
CA LYS A 167 -4.50 1.92 14.01
C LYS A 167 -3.09 2.30 13.54
N ASP A 168 -2.22 2.68 14.48
CA ASP A 168 -0.85 3.12 14.19
C ASP A 168 0.02 1.92 13.84
N VAL A 169 -0.18 0.80 14.55
CA VAL A 169 0.44 -0.50 14.26
C VAL A 169 0.09 -0.95 12.84
N VAL A 170 -1.18 -0.81 12.45
CA VAL A 170 -1.67 -1.17 11.11
C VAL A 170 -1.01 -0.31 10.03
N GLU A 171 -0.99 1.02 10.20
CA GLU A 171 -0.35 1.92 9.22
C GLU A 171 1.15 1.64 9.07
N VAL A 172 1.86 1.42 10.20
CA VAL A 172 3.29 1.10 10.20
C VAL A 172 3.54 -0.22 9.51
N ARG A 173 2.75 -1.26 9.82
CA ARG A 173 2.91 -2.57 9.20
C ARG A 173 2.71 -2.52 7.69
N TRP A 174 1.67 -1.81 7.21
CA TRP A 174 1.49 -1.64 5.77
C TRP A 174 2.66 -0.89 5.13
N ALA A 175 3.13 0.22 5.73
CA ALA A 175 4.26 0.96 5.21
C ALA A 175 5.55 0.11 5.14
N ILE A 176 5.82 -0.70 6.18
CA ILE A 176 6.96 -1.62 6.19
C ILE A 176 6.81 -2.67 5.09
N ARG A 177 5.64 -3.32 4.97
CA ARG A 177 5.42 -4.37 3.95
C ARG A 177 5.60 -3.83 2.54
N GLY A 178 5.06 -2.65 2.24
CA GLY A 178 5.25 -2.01 0.94
C GLY A 178 6.70 -1.69 0.63
N LEU A 179 7.43 -1.13 1.61
CA LEU A 179 8.87 -0.86 1.48
C LEU A 179 9.66 -2.16 1.27
N VAL A 180 9.44 -3.16 2.13
CA VAL A 180 10.17 -4.44 2.11
C VAL A 180 9.94 -5.20 0.82
N ALA A 181 8.71 -5.27 0.32
CA ALA A 181 8.41 -5.91 -0.97
C ALA A 181 9.25 -5.32 -2.11
N ARG A 182 9.37 -3.99 -2.17
CA ARG A 182 10.14 -3.28 -3.20
C ARG A 182 11.65 -3.48 -3.05
N LEU A 183 12.16 -3.46 -1.82
CA LEU A 183 13.57 -3.75 -1.55
C LEU A 183 13.91 -5.20 -1.89
N GLN A 184 13.05 -6.15 -1.56
CA GLN A 184 13.26 -7.57 -1.86
C GLN A 184 13.33 -7.81 -3.37
N ILE A 185 12.42 -7.20 -4.15
CA ILE A 185 12.45 -7.22 -5.62
C ILE A 185 13.78 -6.66 -6.12
N ALA A 186 14.19 -5.48 -5.64
CA ALA A 186 15.41 -4.82 -6.10
C ALA A 186 16.69 -5.62 -5.81
N ASN A 187 16.71 -6.39 -4.72
CA ASN A 187 17.87 -7.20 -4.36
C ASN A 187 17.90 -8.58 -5.03
N ASN A 188 16.83 -9.02 -5.70
CA ASN A 188 16.77 -10.34 -6.35
C ASN A 188 17.81 -10.51 -7.50
N GLY A 189 18.33 -9.41 -8.03
CA GLY A 189 19.39 -9.39 -9.05
C GLY A 189 20.75 -8.88 -8.58
N LEU A 190 20.96 -8.70 -7.26
CA LEU A 190 22.18 -8.10 -6.74
C LEU A 190 23.34 -9.11 -6.76
N TYR A 191 24.33 -8.86 -7.62
CA TYR A 191 25.58 -9.63 -7.71
C TYR A 191 26.73 -8.80 -7.14
N ALA A 192 27.43 -9.33 -6.14
CA ALA A 192 28.58 -8.67 -5.52
C ALA A 192 29.83 -9.55 -5.49
N ASP A 193 30.12 -10.22 -6.62
CA ASP A 193 31.31 -11.05 -6.72
C ASP A 193 32.59 -10.20 -6.63
N GLY A 194 33.52 -10.61 -5.76
CA GLY A 194 34.81 -9.93 -5.57
C GLY A 194 34.81 -8.62 -4.76
N MET A 195 33.70 -8.19 -4.16
CA MET A 195 33.66 -6.97 -3.33
C MET A 195 33.74 -7.28 -1.82
N GLU A 196 34.62 -6.57 -1.10
CA GLU A 196 34.67 -6.62 0.36
C GLU A 196 33.50 -5.84 0.97
N ILE A 197 32.42 -6.53 1.30
CA ILE A 197 31.27 -5.95 1.99
C ILE A 197 31.36 -6.25 3.49
N ALA A 198 31.17 -5.21 4.30
CA ALA A 198 31.05 -5.36 5.75
C ALA A 198 29.90 -6.33 6.08
N GLY A 199 30.26 -7.46 6.68
CA GLY A 199 29.31 -8.53 6.97
C GLY A 199 28.24 -8.17 8.00
N GLY A 200 27.25 -9.06 8.13
CA GLY A 200 26.18 -8.97 9.11
C GLY A 200 24.87 -9.55 8.61
N THR A 201 23.87 -9.54 9.50
CA THR A 201 22.51 -9.93 9.19
C THR A 201 21.61 -8.70 9.24
N MET A 202 20.85 -8.46 8.18
CA MET A 202 19.83 -7.41 8.12
C MET A 202 18.45 -8.05 8.26
N LEU A 203 17.71 -7.63 9.28
CA LEU A 203 16.40 -8.17 9.63
C LEU A 203 15.31 -7.21 9.17
N PHE A 204 14.52 -7.65 8.20
CA PHE A 204 13.33 -6.95 7.70
C PHE A 204 12.03 -7.60 8.21
N THR A 205 12.11 -8.50 9.19
CA THR A 205 10.98 -9.23 9.77
C THR A 205 10.22 -8.37 10.79
N THR A 206 8.90 -8.60 10.92
CA THR A 206 8.03 -7.85 11.85
C THR A 206 7.08 -8.74 12.66
N PRO A 207 7.61 -9.74 13.41
CA PRO A 207 6.78 -10.74 14.08
C PRO A 207 5.79 -10.13 15.09
N ASN A 208 6.17 -9.05 15.80
CA ASN A 208 5.31 -8.47 16.81
C ASN A 208 4.19 -7.62 16.19
N LEU A 209 4.50 -6.82 15.17
CA LEU A 209 3.48 -6.11 14.39
C LEU A 209 2.49 -7.09 13.77
N ASN A 210 3.01 -8.16 13.15
CA ASN A 210 2.18 -9.22 12.56
C ASN A 210 1.22 -9.84 13.59
N ALA A 211 1.72 -10.20 14.78
CA ALA A 211 0.91 -10.80 15.84
C ALA A 211 -0.22 -9.88 16.36
N ARG A 212 -0.02 -8.56 16.36
CA ARG A 212 -1.05 -7.59 16.77
C ARG A 212 -2.13 -7.38 15.72
N THR A 213 -1.79 -7.46 14.44
CA THR A 213 -2.72 -7.19 13.34
C THR A 213 -3.38 -8.44 12.75
N ILE A 214 -2.92 -9.64 13.11
CA ILE A 214 -3.33 -10.92 12.49
C ILE A 214 -4.84 -11.14 12.48
N ASN A 215 -5.55 -10.65 13.48
CA ASN A 215 -6.99 -10.86 13.59
C ASN A 215 -7.82 -9.89 12.75
N LEU A 216 -7.23 -8.86 12.13
CA LEU A 216 -8.00 -7.89 11.35
C LEU A 216 -8.64 -8.55 10.11
N PRO A 217 -9.87 -8.15 9.73
CA PRO A 217 -10.58 -8.76 8.61
C PRO A 217 -10.20 -8.10 7.27
N PHE A 218 -9.05 -7.43 7.20
CA PHE A 218 -8.56 -6.77 6.00
C PHE A 218 -7.03 -6.68 6.02
N ASP A 219 -6.42 -6.54 4.84
CA ASP A 219 -5.00 -6.20 4.71
C ASP A 219 -4.72 -5.51 3.38
N ILE A 220 -3.55 -4.88 3.26
CA ILE A 220 -3.03 -4.35 2.01
C ILE A 220 -1.82 -5.20 1.61
N LEU A 221 -1.88 -5.75 0.40
CA LEU A 221 -0.81 -6.50 -0.21
C LEU A 221 -0.19 -5.63 -1.30
N HIS A 222 1.10 -5.40 -1.18
CA HIS A 222 1.83 -4.50 -2.06
C HIS A 222 2.48 -5.29 -3.18
N HIS A 223 2.45 -4.73 -4.39
CA HIS A 223 3.09 -5.34 -5.55
C HIS A 223 2.68 -6.80 -5.85
N CYS A 224 1.42 -7.16 -5.58
CA CYS A 224 0.89 -8.46 -5.99
C CYS A 224 0.91 -8.63 -7.51
N LEU A 225 0.76 -7.50 -8.21
CA LEU A 225 0.54 -7.46 -9.64
C LEU A 225 1.60 -6.57 -10.29
N PRO A 226 2.38 -7.09 -11.24
CA PRO A 226 3.37 -6.29 -11.94
C PRO A 226 2.70 -5.40 -13.02
N TRP A 227 1.78 -4.47 -12.66
CA TRP A 227 1.05 -3.58 -13.62
C TRP A 227 1.28 -2.04 -13.57
N GLN A 228 1.80 -1.47 -14.69
CA GLN A 228 2.13 -0.06 -15.12
C GLN A 228 3.41 0.75 -14.75
N MET A 229 4.32 0.92 -15.73
CA MET A 229 4.69 2.17 -16.42
C MET A 229 5.18 1.86 -17.86
N ASN A 230 4.95 2.77 -18.81
CA ASN A 230 5.49 2.68 -20.17
C ASN A 230 7.02 2.84 -20.13
N SER A 231 7.77 1.84 -20.61
CA SER A 231 9.09 2.12 -21.15
C SER A 231 8.89 3.00 -22.37
N VAL A 232 9.63 4.10 -22.44
CA VAL A 232 9.74 4.91 -23.65
C VAL A 232 10.02 3.95 -24.81
N GLU A 233 9.41 4.20 -25.98
CA GLU A 233 9.62 3.50 -27.27
C GLU A 233 11.09 3.54 -27.78
N ASN A 234 12.09 3.68 -26.91
CA ASN A 234 13.51 3.73 -27.24
C ASN A 234 14.26 2.60 -26.52
N ASP A 235 14.70 1.65 -27.33
CA ASP A 235 15.48 0.41 -27.11
C ASP A 235 16.84 0.56 -26.35
N SER A 236 16.98 1.50 -25.40
CA SER A 236 18.28 1.77 -24.76
C SER A 236 18.27 2.21 -23.29
N ALA A 237 17.11 2.23 -22.62
CA ALA A 237 17.08 2.38 -21.16
C ALA A 237 17.24 1.00 -20.49
N PRO A 238 18.09 0.86 -19.45
CA PRO A 238 18.29 -0.41 -18.76
C PRO A 238 16.96 -0.94 -18.20
N ASP A 239 16.80 -2.27 -18.24
CA ASP A 239 15.61 -3.01 -17.83
C ASP A 239 15.06 -2.53 -16.48
N TYR A 240 13.97 -1.77 -16.56
CA TYR A 240 13.21 -1.30 -15.40
C TYR A 240 12.50 -2.50 -14.75
N LEU A 241 12.99 -2.94 -13.59
CA LEU A 241 12.52 -4.16 -12.91
C LEU A 241 11.70 -3.91 -11.63
N GLY A 242 11.53 -2.67 -11.20
CA GLY A 242 10.97 -2.36 -9.87
C GLY A 242 9.53 -1.85 -9.84
N TYR A 243 9.01 -1.39 -10.98
CA TYR A 243 7.63 -0.98 -11.14
C TYR A 243 7.22 -1.33 -12.59
N PRO A 244 5.94 -1.34 -12.90
CA PRO A 244 5.43 -2.49 -13.63
C PRO A 244 5.40 -2.47 -15.16
N THR A 245 5.13 -3.62 -15.79
CA THR A 245 5.46 -3.90 -17.21
C THR A 245 4.30 -3.79 -18.21
N LYS A 246 3.06 -3.60 -17.74
CA LYS A 246 1.85 -3.48 -18.58
C LYS A 246 1.06 -2.20 -18.27
N ASP A 247 0.82 -1.33 -19.26
CA ASP A 247 0.01 -0.10 -19.15
C ASP A 247 -1.52 -0.38 -19.23
N LEU A 248 -2.16 -0.81 -18.12
CA LEU A 248 -3.58 -1.25 -18.11
C LEU A 248 -4.62 -0.13 -17.98
N LEU A 249 -4.26 1.05 -17.46
CA LEU A 249 -5.21 2.14 -17.21
C LEU A 249 -5.90 2.63 -18.49
N PRO A 250 -5.20 2.89 -19.62
CA PRO A 250 -5.87 3.29 -20.86
C PRO A 250 -6.84 2.22 -21.34
N ASP A 251 -6.48 0.94 -21.21
CA ASP A 251 -7.32 -0.19 -21.57
C ASP A 251 -8.56 -0.30 -20.69
N PHE A 252 -8.43 -0.12 -19.38
CA PHE A 252 -9.57 -0.10 -18.47
C PHE A 252 -10.52 1.07 -18.76
N ILE A 253 -10.00 2.28 -18.93
CA ILE A 253 -10.82 3.46 -19.26
C ILE A 253 -11.58 3.25 -20.57
N ARG A 254 -10.93 2.67 -21.58
CA ARG A 254 -11.53 2.43 -22.91
C ARG A 254 -12.54 1.28 -22.92
N SER A 255 -12.25 0.19 -22.22
CA SER A 255 -13.02 -1.06 -22.33
C SER A 255 -14.16 -1.19 -21.32
N ILE A 256 -14.11 -0.46 -20.21
CA ILE A 256 -15.13 -0.52 -19.16
C ILE A 256 -16.19 0.59 -19.41
N PRO A 257 -17.48 0.25 -19.47
CA PRO A 257 -18.54 1.24 -19.72
C PRO A 257 -18.90 1.99 -18.43
N PHE A 258 -18.06 2.92 -17.99
CA PHE A 258 -18.30 3.73 -16.79
C PHE A 258 -19.51 4.67 -16.97
N ASN A 259 -20.36 4.73 -15.93
CA ASN A 259 -21.49 5.65 -15.86
C ASN A 259 -21.31 6.63 -14.69
N PHE A 260 -21.52 7.91 -14.95
CA PHE A 260 -21.50 8.99 -13.96
C PHE A 260 -22.93 9.33 -13.58
N ASP A 261 -23.41 8.68 -12.52
CA ASP A 261 -24.81 8.76 -12.11
C ASP A 261 -25.10 10.03 -11.31
N THR A 262 -26.36 10.47 -11.35
CA THR A 262 -26.85 11.55 -10.47
C THR A 262 -27.51 10.95 -9.24
N LEU A 263 -26.96 11.24 -8.06
CA LEU A 263 -27.55 10.85 -6.78
C LEU A 263 -28.48 11.95 -6.27
N THR A 264 -29.57 11.54 -5.62
CA THR A 264 -30.38 12.44 -4.81
C THR A 264 -29.87 12.40 -3.37
N THR A 265 -29.43 13.54 -2.84
CA THR A 265 -28.97 13.66 -1.46
C THR A 265 -30.15 13.56 -0.49
N ARG A 266 -29.86 13.42 0.82
CA ARG A 266 -30.89 13.42 1.87
C ARG A 266 -31.70 14.73 1.91
N THR A 267 -31.15 15.83 1.40
CA THR A 267 -31.82 17.15 1.30
C THR A 267 -32.68 17.29 0.05
N GLY A 268 -32.68 16.29 -0.85
CA GLY A 268 -33.41 16.31 -2.11
C GLY A 268 -32.62 16.92 -3.27
N ASP A 269 -31.38 17.35 -3.04
CA ASP A 269 -30.53 17.93 -4.09
C ASP A 269 -30.01 16.84 -5.02
N SER A 270 -29.91 17.14 -6.31
CA SER A 270 -29.29 16.26 -7.30
C SER A 270 -27.80 16.58 -7.40
N VAL A 271 -26.95 15.59 -7.13
CA VAL A 271 -25.49 15.70 -7.21
C VAL A 271 -24.97 14.62 -8.14
N ILE A 272 -24.23 15.02 -9.17
CA ILE A 272 -23.55 14.08 -10.06
C ILE A 272 -22.38 13.45 -9.28
N GLU A 273 -22.31 12.12 -9.26
CA GLU A 273 -21.14 11.43 -8.71
C GLU A 273 -19.91 11.83 -9.52
N ARG A 274 -18.88 12.30 -8.83
CA ARG A 274 -17.58 12.62 -9.47
C ARG A 274 -16.85 11.37 -9.96
N ARG A 275 -17.22 10.19 -9.45
CA ARG A 275 -16.66 8.90 -9.90
C ARG A 275 -17.61 8.19 -10.84
N GLY A 276 -17.05 7.62 -11.91
CA GLY A 276 -17.75 6.72 -12.81
C GLY A 276 -17.83 5.32 -12.20
N THR A 277 -18.93 4.61 -12.40
CA THR A 277 -19.10 3.24 -11.90
C THR A 277 -19.63 2.29 -12.97
N SER A 278 -19.23 1.03 -12.93
CA SER A 278 -19.80 -0.04 -13.76
C SER A 278 -19.86 -1.36 -12.99
N TRP A 279 -20.89 -2.16 -13.26
CA TRP A 279 -21.04 -3.50 -12.71
C TRP A 279 -20.74 -4.52 -13.81
N LEU A 280 -19.60 -5.22 -13.67
CA LEU A 280 -19.15 -6.22 -14.62
C LEU A 280 -19.43 -7.61 -14.03
N ALA A 281 -19.98 -8.53 -14.80
CA ALA A 281 -20.27 -9.87 -14.31
C ALA A 281 -20.24 -10.92 -15.42
N GLU A 282 -19.92 -12.16 -15.05
CA GLU A 282 -20.08 -13.32 -15.92
C GLU A 282 -21.56 -13.61 -16.20
N GLU A 283 -21.81 -14.41 -17.23
CA GLU A 283 -23.16 -14.79 -17.65
C GLU A 283 -23.93 -15.46 -16.51
N GLY A 284 -25.20 -15.09 -16.33
CA GLY A 284 -26.08 -15.64 -15.30
C GLY A 284 -26.02 -14.92 -13.95
N ILE A 285 -25.14 -13.93 -13.77
CA ILE A 285 -25.11 -13.08 -12.58
C ILE A 285 -25.97 -11.84 -12.81
N GLY A 286 -26.86 -11.57 -11.86
CA GLY A 286 -27.80 -10.45 -11.88
C GLY A 286 -27.17 -9.10 -11.57
N ALA A 287 -28.04 -8.12 -11.32
CA ALA A 287 -27.66 -6.76 -10.98
C ALA A 287 -26.99 -6.65 -9.60
N LEU A 288 -26.33 -5.52 -9.36
CA LEU A 288 -25.79 -5.10 -8.06
C LEU A 288 -26.64 -3.94 -7.51
N ALA A 289 -27.16 -4.07 -6.29
CA ALA A 289 -27.72 -2.94 -5.56
C ALA A 289 -26.58 -2.23 -4.81
N TYR A 290 -26.30 -0.97 -5.16
CA TYR A 290 -25.20 -0.21 -4.58
C TYR A 290 -25.57 1.27 -4.53
N SER A 291 -25.29 1.97 -3.42
CA SER A 291 -25.57 3.41 -3.27
C SER A 291 -27.01 3.84 -3.63
N GLY A 292 -28.00 2.98 -3.31
CA GLY A 292 -29.42 3.24 -3.61
C GLY A 292 -29.81 3.07 -5.10
N LYS A 293 -28.89 2.67 -5.97
CA LYS A 293 -29.13 2.33 -7.38
C LYS A 293 -29.02 0.82 -7.63
N LEU A 294 -29.67 0.35 -8.69
CA LEU A 294 -29.57 -1.02 -9.17
C LEU A 294 -28.80 -1.03 -10.50
N MET A 295 -27.57 -1.52 -10.47
CA MET A 295 -26.63 -1.52 -11.60
C MET A 295 -26.78 -2.79 -12.41
N ARG A 296 -27.07 -2.66 -13.71
CA ARG A 296 -27.20 -3.81 -14.62
C ARG A 296 -25.82 -4.44 -14.88
N PRO A 297 -25.73 -5.78 -14.97
CA PRO A 297 -24.48 -6.44 -15.28
C PRO A 297 -24.07 -6.19 -16.74
N MET A 298 -22.79 -5.91 -16.94
CA MET A 298 -22.13 -5.79 -18.23
C MET A 298 -21.09 -6.90 -18.37
N ASN A 299 -20.75 -7.27 -19.61
CA ASN A 299 -19.73 -8.29 -19.85
C ASN A 299 -18.37 -7.84 -19.31
N ILE A 300 -17.63 -8.77 -18.69
CA ILE A 300 -16.27 -8.52 -18.19
C ILE A 300 -15.29 -8.42 -19.39
N PRO A 301 -14.61 -7.27 -19.58
CA PRO A 301 -13.56 -7.14 -20.60
C PRO A 301 -12.38 -8.08 -20.34
N THR A 302 -11.65 -8.45 -21.40
CA THR A 302 -10.52 -9.39 -21.30
C THR A 302 -9.46 -8.95 -20.29
N SER A 303 -9.04 -7.68 -20.32
CA SER A 303 -8.02 -7.16 -19.38
C SER A 303 -8.45 -7.23 -17.92
N VAL A 304 -9.75 -7.00 -17.63
CA VAL A 304 -10.31 -7.15 -16.27
C VAL A 304 -10.38 -8.63 -15.87
N ARG A 305 -10.69 -9.52 -16.80
CA ARG A 305 -10.70 -10.96 -16.55
C ARG A 305 -9.29 -11.49 -16.26
N GLU A 306 -8.30 -11.11 -17.06
CA GLU A 306 -6.89 -11.44 -16.84
C GLU A 306 -6.43 -10.94 -15.47
N THR A 307 -6.79 -9.71 -15.12
CA THR A 307 -6.59 -9.14 -13.78
C THR A 307 -7.14 -10.02 -12.66
N MET A 308 -8.39 -10.50 -12.80
CA MET A 308 -8.99 -11.42 -11.82
C MET A 308 -8.17 -12.71 -11.69
N ARG A 309 -7.72 -13.28 -12.81
CA ARG A 309 -6.92 -14.50 -12.83
C ARG A 309 -5.53 -14.29 -12.23
N ASP A 310 -4.88 -13.17 -12.51
CA ASP A 310 -3.56 -12.83 -11.95
C ASP A 310 -3.63 -12.76 -10.41
N ILE A 311 -4.68 -12.16 -9.85
CA ILE A 311 -4.91 -12.13 -8.40
C ILE A 311 -5.11 -13.53 -7.81
N GLU A 312 -5.99 -14.33 -8.42
CA GLU A 312 -6.25 -15.70 -7.96
C GLU A 312 -4.99 -16.56 -8.00
N GLN A 313 -4.22 -16.44 -9.08
CA GLN A 313 -2.96 -17.15 -9.26
C GLN A 313 -1.92 -16.70 -8.22
N TRP A 314 -1.83 -15.41 -7.94
CA TRP A 314 -0.94 -14.88 -6.90
C TRP A 314 -1.30 -15.43 -5.52
N CYS A 315 -2.60 -15.50 -5.18
CA CYS A 315 -3.07 -16.08 -3.92
C CYS A 315 -2.75 -17.58 -3.83
N TYR A 316 -2.98 -18.33 -4.91
CA TYR A 316 -2.66 -19.76 -4.96
C TYR A 316 -1.16 -20.02 -4.80
N GLN A 317 -0.33 -19.26 -5.51
CA GLN A 317 1.13 -19.37 -5.39
C GLN A 317 1.59 -19.02 -3.98
N SER A 318 1.02 -17.98 -3.37
CA SER A 318 1.38 -17.56 -2.01
C SER A 318 1.09 -18.65 -0.96
N GLU A 319 0.05 -19.46 -1.13
CA GLU A 319 -0.24 -20.59 -0.22
C GLU A 319 0.63 -21.83 -0.45
N THR A 320 0.94 -22.13 -1.71
CA THR A 320 1.63 -23.38 -2.08
C THR A 320 3.16 -23.28 -1.99
N SER A 321 3.67 -22.14 -1.53
CA SER A 321 5.05 -21.73 -1.78
C SER A 321 6.11 -22.43 -0.93
N SER A 322 6.61 -23.53 -1.49
CA SER A 322 8.04 -23.73 -1.79
C SER A 322 8.52 -22.90 -3.00
N LEU A 323 7.77 -21.86 -3.39
CA LEU A 323 7.88 -21.07 -4.62
C LEU A 323 7.52 -19.58 -4.39
N SER A 324 7.81 -19.03 -3.21
CA SER A 324 7.86 -17.58 -3.08
C SER A 324 8.99 -17.17 -4.03
N GLN A 325 8.65 -16.56 -5.17
CA GLN A 325 9.64 -16.28 -6.23
C GLN A 325 10.78 -15.39 -5.73
N LEU A 326 10.59 -14.76 -4.57
CA LEU A 326 11.63 -14.08 -3.83
C LEU A 326 12.03 -14.92 -2.61
N PRO A 327 13.33 -15.19 -2.42
CA PRO A 327 13.80 -15.96 -1.28
C PRO A 327 13.57 -15.17 0.02
N THR A 328 13.13 -15.84 1.08
CA THR A 328 13.03 -15.28 2.44
C THR A 328 14.40 -14.94 3.02
N THR A 329 15.46 -15.51 2.45
CA THR A 329 16.85 -15.18 2.79
C THR A 329 17.67 -14.95 1.53
N LEU A 330 18.30 -13.79 1.41
CA LEU A 330 19.28 -13.51 0.36
C LEU A 330 20.68 -13.42 0.98
N LYS A 331 21.62 -14.19 0.44
CA LYS A 331 23.04 -14.13 0.83
C LYS A 331 23.85 -13.45 -0.26
N ILE A 332 24.66 -12.48 0.14
CA ILE A 332 25.57 -11.76 -0.75
C ILE A 332 27.00 -12.07 -0.30
N GLY A 333 27.72 -12.83 -1.13
CA GLY A 333 28.98 -13.44 -0.74
C GLY A 333 28.83 -14.32 0.50
N ASN A 334 29.89 -14.40 1.32
CA ASN A 334 29.89 -15.20 2.56
C ASN A 334 29.53 -14.40 3.82
N ASN A 335 29.40 -13.07 3.70
CA ASN A 335 29.45 -12.19 4.87
C ASN A 335 28.13 -11.46 5.14
N LEU A 336 27.27 -11.27 4.14
CA LEU A 336 26.05 -10.47 4.28
C LEU A 336 24.79 -11.30 4.00
N GLU A 337 23.82 -11.20 4.91
CA GLU A 337 22.56 -11.91 4.84
C GLU A 337 21.38 -10.96 5.05
N PHE A 338 20.41 -11.01 4.15
CA PHE A 338 19.12 -10.34 4.28
C PHE A 338 18.09 -11.37 4.68
N ILE A 339 17.37 -11.11 5.76
CA ILE A 339 16.24 -11.93 6.21
C ILE A 339 14.98 -11.08 6.04
N TRP A 340 14.14 -11.50 5.09
CA TRP A 340 12.90 -10.84 4.73
C TRP A 340 11.76 -11.38 5.57
N ASP A 341 10.78 -10.53 5.90
CA ASP A 341 9.57 -10.99 6.59
C ASP A 341 8.83 -12.00 5.73
N ASP A 342 8.29 -13.02 6.39
CA ASP A 342 7.35 -13.89 5.73
C ASP A 342 6.02 -13.14 5.57
N CYS A 343 5.87 -12.46 4.44
CA CYS A 343 4.62 -11.79 4.08
C CYS A 343 3.46 -12.80 3.95
N THR A 344 3.72 -14.11 4.03
CA THR A 344 2.79 -15.22 3.84
C THR A 344 2.33 -15.92 5.12
N SER A 345 2.35 -15.23 6.28
CA SER A 345 1.82 -15.79 7.55
C SER A 345 0.53 -16.59 7.29
N SER A 346 0.50 -17.85 7.66
CA SER A 346 -0.48 -18.86 7.21
C SER A 346 -1.97 -18.54 7.52
N ASP A 347 -2.24 -17.53 8.33
CA ASP A 347 -3.59 -17.07 8.71
C ASP A 347 -4.01 -15.77 8.00
N MET A 348 -3.57 -15.55 6.77
CA MET A 348 -3.91 -14.32 6.04
C MET A 348 -5.31 -14.41 5.40
N PRO A 349 -5.98 -13.26 5.18
CA PRO A 349 -7.33 -13.19 4.63
C PRO A 349 -7.55 -13.97 3.31
N TYR A 350 -6.50 -14.13 2.50
CA TYR A 350 -6.53 -14.84 1.22
C TYR A 350 -6.34 -16.36 1.35
N THR A 351 -6.10 -16.92 2.54
CA THR A 351 -5.96 -18.37 2.74
C THR A 351 -7.26 -19.12 2.38
N GLU A 352 -8.42 -18.50 2.56
CA GLU A 352 -9.69 -19.08 2.07
C GLU A 352 -9.76 -19.10 0.54
N LEU A 353 -9.14 -18.10 -0.12
CA LEU A 353 -9.16 -17.94 -1.56
C LEU A 353 -8.22 -18.92 -2.25
N GLY A 354 -6.97 -19.06 -1.80
CA GLY A 354 -6.06 -20.03 -2.40
C GLY A 354 -6.47 -21.48 -2.08
N GLN A 355 -7.06 -21.76 -0.91
CA GLN A 355 -7.68 -23.06 -0.63
C GLN A 355 -8.80 -23.37 -1.62
N PHE A 356 -9.65 -22.38 -1.92
CA PHE A 356 -10.69 -22.54 -2.94
C PHE A 356 -10.09 -22.83 -4.31
N VAL A 357 -9.07 -22.08 -4.73
CA VAL A 357 -8.38 -22.29 -6.02
C VAL A 357 -7.72 -23.67 -6.08
N ASN A 358 -7.15 -24.15 -4.96
CA ASN A 358 -6.49 -25.46 -4.87
C ASN A 358 -7.47 -26.63 -4.92
N ALA A 359 -8.61 -26.51 -4.23
CA ALA A 359 -9.65 -27.54 -4.19
C ALA A 359 -10.30 -27.79 -5.56
N ASP A 360 -10.24 -26.80 -6.46
CA ASP A 360 -10.96 -26.76 -7.73
C ASP A 360 -9.99 -26.64 -8.92
N SER A 361 -8.90 -27.42 -8.93
CA SER A 361 -7.88 -27.44 -10.00
C SER A 361 -8.39 -27.75 -11.42
N ASN A 362 -9.66 -28.15 -11.56
CA ASN A 362 -10.37 -28.35 -12.84
C ASN A 362 -11.37 -27.23 -13.18
N ASN A 363 -11.51 -26.20 -12.34
CA ASN A 363 -12.51 -25.16 -12.50
C ASN A 363 -11.96 -24.01 -13.36
N ILE A 364 -12.28 -24.08 -14.65
CA ILE A 364 -11.89 -23.10 -15.69
C ILE A 364 -12.40 -21.67 -15.37
N GLY A 365 -13.38 -21.52 -14.46
CA GLY A 365 -14.00 -20.24 -14.10
C GLY A 365 -13.38 -19.48 -12.92
N GLY A 366 -12.42 -20.08 -12.19
CA GLY A 366 -11.82 -19.59 -10.93
C GLY A 366 -12.80 -18.94 -9.92
N PHE A 367 -12.33 -18.04 -9.06
CA PHE A 367 -13.07 -17.59 -7.87
C PHE A 367 -13.93 -16.35 -8.10
N PHE A 368 -13.34 -15.28 -8.64
CA PHE A 368 -14.01 -14.01 -8.89
C PHE A 368 -14.78 -14.10 -10.21
N ASP A 369 -16.09 -13.87 -10.14
CA ASP A 369 -17.02 -13.96 -11.28
C ASP A 369 -17.71 -12.61 -11.58
N CYS A 370 -17.38 -11.56 -10.81
CA CYS A 370 -17.90 -10.21 -11.02
C CYS A 370 -17.00 -9.12 -10.41
N ALA A 371 -17.19 -7.88 -10.83
CA ALA A 371 -16.48 -6.71 -10.29
C ALA A 371 -17.33 -5.43 -10.33
N LEU A 372 -17.32 -4.68 -9.23
CA LEU A 372 -17.71 -3.28 -9.23
C LEU A 372 -16.48 -2.45 -9.58
N THR A 373 -16.51 -1.77 -10.71
CA THR A 373 -15.40 -0.92 -11.15
C THR A 373 -15.72 0.53 -10.84
N ASN A 374 -14.71 1.26 -10.36
CA ASN A 374 -14.81 2.69 -10.07
C ASN A 374 -13.73 3.42 -10.85
N HIS A 375 -14.11 4.47 -11.57
CA HIS A 375 -13.22 5.39 -12.26
C HIS A 375 -13.22 6.74 -11.54
N TYR A 376 -12.06 7.15 -11.07
CA TYR A 376 -11.77 8.44 -10.48
C TYR A 376 -11.08 9.27 -11.56
N PRO A 377 -11.80 10.13 -12.30
CA PRO A 377 -11.24 10.84 -13.45
C PRO A 377 -10.15 11.84 -13.07
N ASP A 378 -10.14 12.31 -11.82
CA ASP A 378 -9.26 13.39 -11.36
C ASP A 378 -8.81 13.23 -9.90
N GLY A 379 -7.95 14.16 -9.47
CA GLY A 379 -7.47 14.32 -8.09
C GLY A 379 -8.59 14.55 -7.07
N ASP A 380 -9.67 15.22 -7.46
CA ASP A 380 -10.78 15.61 -6.58
C ASP A 380 -11.80 14.49 -6.33
N SER A 381 -11.77 13.47 -7.18
CA SER A 381 -12.65 12.31 -7.11
C SER A 381 -12.26 11.42 -5.94
N ALA A 382 -13.25 11.11 -5.11
CA ALA A 382 -13.08 10.35 -3.87
C ALA A 382 -14.29 9.45 -3.59
N CYS A 383 -14.10 8.49 -2.70
CA CYS A 383 -15.18 7.67 -2.15
C CYS A 383 -15.22 7.84 -0.62
N LYS A 384 -16.35 8.35 -0.11
CA LYS A 384 -16.54 8.56 1.33
C LYS A 384 -16.55 7.22 2.07
N PHE A 385 -16.36 7.28 3.39
CA PHE A 385 -16.51 6.11 4.26
C PHE A 385 -17.86 5.43 4.06
N HIS A 386 -17.82 4.16 3.68
CA HIS A 386 -18.99 3.32 3.44
C HIS A 386 -18.65 1.85 3.71
N THR A 387 -19.67 0.99 3.64
CA THR A 387 -19.53 -0.46 3.56
C THR A 387 -20.08 -0.92 2.23
N ASP A 388 -19.52 -2.01 1.70
CA ASP A 388 -20.13 -2.65 0.55
C ASP A 388 -21.33 -3.50 0.99
N PRO A 389 -22.49 -3.35 0.35
CA PRO A 389 -23.71 -4.01 0.80
C PRO A 389 -23.67 -5.53 0.60
N GLU A 390 -24.42 -6.25 1.45
CA GLU A 390 -24.89 -7.62 1.22
C GLU A 390 -23.82 -8.73 1.11
N HIS A 391 -22.63 -8.49 1.65
CA HIS A 391 -21.64 -9.54 1.89
C HIS A 391 -22.21 -10.64 2.80
N GLY A 392 -21.95 -11.90 2.45
CA GLY A 392 -22.50 -13.08 3.11
C GLY A 392 -23.94 -13.43 2.70
N SER A 393 -24.62 -12.59 1.90
CA SER A 393 -25.99 -12.87 1.43
C SER A 393 -26.10 -13.02 -0.08
N HIS A 394 -25.63 -12.05 -0.87
CA HIS A 394 -25.56 -12.13 -2.33
C HIS A 394 -24.12 -12.26 -2.84
N TRP A 395 -23.16 -11.76 -2.06
CA TRP A 395 -21.74 -11.73 -2.42
C TRP A 395 -20.93 -12.48 -1.37
N HIS A 396 -19.91 -13.23 -1.80
CA HIS A 396 -18.98 -13.87 -0.89
C HIS A 396 -18.31 -12.82 0.01
N ARG A 397 -17.92 -13.19 1.22
CA ARG A 397 -17.32 -12.27 2.21
C ARG A 397 -15.91 -11.81 1.84
N VAL A 398 -15.27 -12.45 0.86
CA VAL A 398 -13.95 -12.11 0.34
C VAL A 398 -14.10 -11.16 -0.84
N THR A 399 -13.47 -9.98 -0.74
CA THR A 399 -13.34 -8.98 -1.79
C THR A 399 -11.88 -8.61 -1.95
N ALA A 400 -11.43 -8.46 -3.19
CA ALA A 400 -10.13 -7.88 -3.53
C ALA A 400 -10.34 -6.56 -4.28
N VAL A 401 -9.69 -5.49 -3.84
CA VAL A 401 -9.72 -4.18 -4.51
C VAL A 401 -8.38 -3.92 -5.13
N VAL A 402 -8.32 -4.00 -6.46
CA VAL A 402 -7.10 -3.73 -7.20
C VAL A 402 -7.00 -2.24 -7.54
N SER A 403 -5.83 -1.64 -7.34
CA SER A 403 -5.57 -0.24 -7.65
C SER A 403 -4.76 -0.09 -8.96
N CYS A 404 -5.22 0.75 -9.88
CA CYS A 404 -4.58 1.01 -11.17
C CYS A 404 -4.66 2.51 -11.51
N GLY A 405 -3.60 3.08 -12.09
CA GLY A 405 -3.46 4.53 -12.29
C GLY A 405 -2.98 5.29 -11.05
N GLN A 406 -3.29 6.58 -10.97
CA GLN A 406 -2.68 7.48 -9.97
C GLN A 406 -2.90 7.00 -8.53
N SER A 407 -1.87 7.17 -7.70
CA SER A 407 -1.88 6.80 -6.29
C SER A 407 -2.99 7.53 -5.51
N ARG A 408 -3.62 6.82 -4.57
CA ARG A 408 -4.61 7.40 -3.64
C ARG A 408 -4.48 6.77 -2.28
N ARG A 409 -4.80 7.54 -1.24
CA ARG A 409 -4.92 6.97 0.11
C ARG A 409 -6.19 6.15 0.22
N PHE A 410 -6.03 4.91 0.66
CA PHE A 410 -7.14 4.04 1.06
C PHE A 410 -7.17 3.99 2.58
N ALA A 411 -8.36 4.03 3.15
CA ALA A 411 -8.55 4.15 4.59
C ALA A 411 -9.56 3.14 5.10
N PHE A 412 -9.30 2.60 6.29
CA PHE A 412 -10.24 1.83 7.10
C PHE A 412 -10.50 2.54 8.42
N ARG A 413 -11.73 2.47 8.91
CA ARG A 413 -12.08 2.86 10.28
C ARG A 413 -13.16 1.94 10.84
N PRO A 414 -13.17 1.67 12.16
CA PRO A 414 -14.27 0.95 12.77
C PRO A 414 -15.61 1.64 12.51
N ILE A 415 -16.67 0.85 12.35
CA ILE A 415 -18.04 1.38 12.28
C ILE A 415 -18.47 1.77 13.69
N PRO A 416 -18.86 3.04 13.93
CA PRO A 416 -19.34 3.46 15.24
C PRO A 416 -20.45 2.53 15.72
N ASP A 417 -20.39 2.16 17.00
CA ASP A 417 -21.33 1.26 17.69
C ASP A 417 -21.29 -0.22 17.26
N ALA A 418 -20.60 -0.58 16.18
CA ALA A 418 -20.40 -1.98 15.78
C ALA A 418 -19.03 -2.54 16.16
N SER A 419 -17.97 -1.71 16.10
CA SER A 419 -16.62 -2.12 16.51
C SER A 419 -15.75 -0.92 16.91
N ILE A 420 -14.67 -1.18 17.64
CA ILE A 420 -13.56 -0.27 17.92
C ILE A 420 -12.22 -0.98 17.67
N TRP A 421 -11.14 -0.22 17.47
CA TRP A 421 -9.80 -0.79 17.27
C TRP A 421 -9.37 -1.78 18.37
N ASN A 422 -9.73 -1.52 19.63
CA ASN A 422 -9.35 -2.37 20.77
C ASN A 422 -9.98 -3.77 20.72
N ASP A 423 -11.10 -3.96 20.01
CA ASP A 423 -11.73 -5.28 19.86
C ASP A 423 -10.83 -6.27 19.08
N TRP A 424 -9.87 -5.73 18.32
CA TRP A 424 -9.01 -6.48 17.41
C TRP A 424 -7.56 -6.60 17.89
N ASP A 425 -7.21 -5.92 18.98
CA ASP A 425 -5.85 -5.92 19.50
C ASP A 425 -5.65 -7.07 20.49
N THR A 426 -4.89 -8.07 20.09
CA THR A 426 -4.58 -9.26 20.88
C THR A 426 -3.82 -8.95 22.18
N THR A 427 -3.21 -7.77 22.27
CA THR A 427 -2.42 -7.34 23.44
C THR A 427 -3.22 -6.51 24.45
N SER A 428 -4.43 -6.11 24.10
CA SER A 428 -5.32 -5.28 24.94
C SER A 428 -6.02 -6.14 26.01
N GLN A 429 -5.35 -6.40 27.14
CA GLN A 429 -5.94 -7.13 28.27
C GLN A 429 -6.85 -6.28 29.18
N ASN A 430 -7.17 -5.03 28.84
CA ASN A 430 -8.03 -4.18 29.66
C ASN A 430 -9.17 -3.54 28.87
N ALA A 431 -10.35 -4.17 28.92
CA ALA A 431 -11.62 -3.73 28.35
C ALA A 431 -12.21 -2.44 28.96
N ASN A 432 -11.45 -1.70 29.78
CA ASN A 432 -11.94 -0.56 30.56
C ASN A 432 -11.28 0.78 30.20
N GLN A 433 -10.60 0.90 29.05
CA GLN A 433 -10.24 2.22 28.55
C GLN A 433 -11.51 2.96 28.09
N PRO A 434 -11.74 4.21 28.52
CA PRO A 434 -12.86 5.00 28.03
C PRO A 434 -12.78 5.10 26.50
N LYS A 435 -13.95 5.08 25.83
CA LYS A 435 -14.08 5.42 24.40
C LYS A 435 -13.51 6.82 24.22
N ASP A 436 -12.22 6.91 23.90
CA ASP A 436 -11.60 8.16 23.48
C ASP A 436 -12.09 8.52 22.07
N ASP A 437 -12.11 9.81 21.75
CA ASP A 437 -12.54 10.33 20.44
C ASP A 437 -11.72 9.75 19.27
N THR A 438 -10.56 9.15 19.59
CA THR A 438 -9.66 8.48 18.65
C THR A 438 -10.02 7.03 18.32
N SER A 439 -10.98 6.42 19.03
CA SER A 439 -11.38 5.00 18.88
C SER A 439 -11.89 4.63 17.48
N CYS A 440 -12.40 5.63 16.74
CA CYS A 440 -12.88 5.49 15.35
C CYS A 440 -12.00 6.24 14.33
N ALA A 441 -10.79 6.67 14.73
CA ALA A 441 -9.87 7.33 13.81
C ALA A 441 -9.42 6.36 12.70
N PRO A 442 -9.30 6.83 11.46
CA PRO A 442 -8.94 5.95 10.35
C PRO A 442 -7.47 5.57 10.36
N ALA A 443 -7.17 4.34 9.96
CA ALA A 443 -5.86 3.91 9.48
C ALA A 443 -5.84 4.07 7.96
N ALA A 444 -4.82 4.74 7.40
CA ALA A 444 -4.76 5.02 5.98
C ALA A 444 -3.34 5.06 5.41
N LEU A 445 -3.16 4.44 4.26
CA LEU A 445 -1.90 4.41 3.50
C LEU A 445 -2.14 4.72 2.02
N SER A 446 -1.14 5.31 1.37
CA SER A 446 -1.15 5.48 -0.09
C SER A 446 -1.00 4.11 -0.78
N LEU A 447 -1.98 3.80 -1.64
CA LEU A 447 -1.91 2.68 -2.56
C LEU A 447 -1.29 3.13 -3.88
N PHE A 448 -0.38 2.32 -4.39
CA PHE A 448 0.23 2.49 -5.69
C PHE A 448 -0.41 1.56 -6.73
N PRO A 449 -0.18 1.77 -8.05
CA PRO A 449 -0.54 0.80 -9.07
C PRO A 449 -0.06 -0.61 -8.70
N GLY A 450 -0.94 -1.61 -8.84
CA GLY A 450 -0.64 -3.01 -8.54
C GLY A 450 -0.80 -3.41 -7.06
N ASP A 451 -1.02 -2.46 -6.16
CA ASP A 451 -1.41 -2.76 -4.77
C ASP A 451 -2.86 -3.28 -4.72
N VAL A 452 -3.09 -4.22 -3.80
CA VAL A 452 -4.38 -4.90 -3.63
C VAL A 452 -4.83 -4.82 -2.18
N VAL A 453 -6.06 -4.34 -1.97
CA VAL A 453 -6.71 -4.38 -0.66
C VAL A 453 -7.57 -5.62 -0.56
N PHE A 454 -7.35 -6.45 0.45
CA PHE A 454 -8.24 -7.57 0.77
C PHE A 454 -9.18 -7.19 1.90
N MET A 455 -10.46 -7.52 1.74
CA MET A 455 -11.49 -7.45 2.77
C MET A 455 -12.15 -8.81 2.89
N THR A 456 -12.22 -9.36 4.09
CA THR A 456 -12.72 -10.73 4.33
C THR A 456 -13.60 -10.80 5.56
N ARG A 457 -14.17 -11.99 5.82
CA ARG A 457 -15.01 -12.26 7.00
C ARG A 457 -16.07 -11.16 7.19
N ASP A 458 -16.09 -10.53 8.35
CA ASP A 458 -17.07 -9.52 8.74
C ASP A 458 -16.54 -8.09 8.52
N CYS A 459 -15.53 -7.89 7.65
CA CYS A 459 -14.95 -6.57 7.38
C CYS A 459 -16.01 -5.53 7.02
N ASN A 460 -16.90 -5.85 6.07
CA ASN A 460 -17.96 -4.94 5.62
C ASN A 460 -19.10 -4.78 6.65
N ASP A 461 -19.09 -5.54 7.74
CA ASP A 461 -20.05 -5.43 8.85
C ASP A 461 -19.47 -4.62 10.02
N LEU A 462 -18.13 -4.52 10.12
CA LEU A 462 -17.42 -3.99 11.29
C LEU A 462 -16.52 -2.77 10.98
N PHE A 463 -16.15 -2.57 9.71
CA PHE A 463 -15.31 -1.46 9.27
C PHE A 463 -15.92 -0.72 8.08
N HIS A 464 -15.85 0.61 8.14
CA HIS A 464 -15.99 1.45 6.95
C HIS A 464 -14.65 1.53 6.23
N HIS A 465 -14.71 1.66 4.90
CA HIS A 465 -13.56 1.97 4.08
C HIS A 465 -13.81 3.18 3.16
N ALA A 466 -12.73 3.83 2.73
CA ALA A 466 -12.78 5.04 1.91
C ALA A 466 -11.58 5.14 0.96
N VAL A 467 -11.77 5.90 -0.12
CA VAL A 467 -10.71 6.36 -1.02
C VAL A 467 -10.67 7.87 -0.92
N TYR A 468 -9.55 8.44 -0.48
CA TYR A 468 -9.40 9.89 -0.38
C TYR A 468 -9.11 10.51 -1.76
N SER A 469 -9.34 11.82 -1.88
CA SER A 469 -8.84 12.61 -2.99
C SER A 469 -7.30 12.57 -3.03
N SER A 470 -6.71 12.93 -4.17
CA SER A 470 -5.26 13.15 -4.27
C SER A 470 -4.84 14.22 -3.26
N GLN A 471 -3.60 14.08 -2.78
CA GLN A 471 -2.95 15.06 -1.92
C GLN A 471 -2.23 16.14 -2.75
N SER A 472 -2.12 15.95 -4.07
CA SER A 472 -1.62 16.95 -5.01
C SER A 472 -2.52 18.19 -5.00
N SER A 473 -1.92 19.36 -4.75
CA SER A 473 -2.61 20.66 -4.74
C SER A 473 -2.84 21.24 -6.14
N LEU A 474 -2.46 20.53 -7.20
CA LEU A 474 -2.60 20.99 -8.58
C LEU A 474 -3.81 20.31 -9.21
N SER A 475 -4.98 20.90 -8.98
CA SER A 475 -6.32 20.41 -9.37
C SER A 475 -6.58 20.33 -10.88
N ASP A 476 -5.65 20.76 -11.73
CA ASP A 476 -5.92 21.06 -13.14
C ASP A 476 -5.29 20.05 -14.12
N HIS A 477 -4.70 18.95 -13.63
CA HIS A 477 -4.04 17.98 -14.49
C HIS A 477 -4.97 16.87 -15.01
N VAL A 478 -5.01 16.79 -16.35
CA VAL A 478 -5.82 15.89 -17.19
C VAL A 478 -5.50 14.40 -17.01
N ASP A 479 -4.38 14.06 -16.35
CA ASP A 479 -3.89 12.67 -16.24
C ASP A 479 -3.86 12.13 -14.79
N SER A 480 -4.72 12.68 -13.93
CA SER A 480 -4.88 12.26 -12.52
C SER A 480 -5.85 11.08 -12.33
N SER A 481 -5.98 10.26 -13.36
CA SER A 481 -6.99 9.20 -13.44
C SER A 481 -6.59 7.96 -12.65
N ARG A 482 -7.55 7.36 -11.96
CA ARG A 482 -7.41 6.08 -11.25
C ARG A 482 -8.60 5.19 -11.52
N VAL A 483 -8.36 3.90 -11.71
CA VAL A 483 -9.39 2.86 -11.72
C VAL A 483 -9.17 1.93 -10.53
N SER A 484 -10.26 1.55 -9.86
CA SER A 484 -10.24 0.43 -8.92
C SER A 484 -11.22 -0.65 -9.33
N LEU A 485 -10.75 -1.90 -9.30
CA LEU A 485 -11.55 -3.08 -9.57
C LEU A 485 -11.88 -3.75 -8.23
N VAL A 486 -13.13 -3.65 -7.79
CA VAL A 486 -13.64 -4.31 -6.58
C VAL A 486 -14.14 -5.69 -6.98
N LEU A 487 -13.25 -6.67 -6.97
CA LEU A 487 -13.50 -8.05 -7.39
C LEU A 487 -14.37 -8.76 -6.36
N LYS A 488 -15.40 -9.43 -6.84
CA LYS A 488 -16.43 -10.11 -6.03
C LYS A 488 -16.72 -11.49 -6.58
N ARG A 489 -17.31 -12.31 -5.71
CA ARG A 489 -17.89 -13.60 -6.07
C ARG A 489 -19.36 -13.62 -5.74
N ALA A 490 -20.20 -13.96 -6.70
CA ALA A 490 -21.63 -14.09 -6.52
C ALA A 490 -22.00 -15.42 -5.83
N LEU A 491 -22.84 -15.35 -4.80
CA LEU A 491 -23.39 -16.52 -4.12
C LEU A 491 -24.66 -16.99 -4.84
N ASP A 492 -24.78 -18.30 -5.04
CA ASP A 492 -26.01 -18.90 -5.56
C ASP A 492 -27.08 -18.99 -4.47
N ARG A 493 -28.25 -18.42 -4.77
CA ARG A 493 -29.45 -18.45 -3.94
C ARG A 493 -30.60 -19.12 -4.70
N ASN A 494 -30.67 -20.44 -4.60
CA ASN A 494 -31.70 -21.27 -5.25
C ASN A 494 -31.69 -21.17 -6.79
N GLY A 495 -30.51 -21.29 -7.39
CA GLY A 495 -30.30 -21.20 -8.84
C GLY A 495 -30.27 -19.76 -9.37
N LYS A 496 -29.95 -18.79 -8.51
CA LYS A 496 -29.90 -17.36 -8.87
C LYS A 496 -28.73 -16.67 -8.19
N LYS A 497 -27.93 -15.95 -8.98
CA LYS A 497 -26.80 -15.13 -8.51
C LYS A 497 -27.13 -13.65 -8.69
N GLY A 498 -26.76 -12.81 -7.71
CA GLY A 498 -27.04 -11.37 -7.74
C GLY A 498 -28.52 -11.00 -7.64
N HIS A 499 -28.84 -9.72 -7.86
CA HIS A 499 -30.22 -9.23 -7.81
C HIS A 499 -30.96 -9.44 -9.13
N GLY A 500 -32.27 -9.68 -9.05
CA GLY A 500 -33.13 -9.56 -10.22
C GLY A 500 -33.29 -8.10 -10.64
N LEU A 501 -33.49 -7.85 -11.94
CA LEU A 501 -33.81 -6.51 -12.41
C LEU A 501 -35.22 -6.08 -11.99
N ALA A 502 -35.42 -4.78 -11.78
CA ALA A 502 -36.74 -4.23 -11.53
C ALA A 502 -37.68 -4.61 -12.69
N GLY A 503 -38.80 -5.27 -12.38
CA GLY A 503 -39.74 -5.81 -13.39
C GLY A 503 -39.53 -7.27 -13.81
N GLU A 504 -38.58 -8.00 -13.22
CA GLU A 504 -38.33 -9.41 -13.55
C GLU A 504 -38.72 -10.41 -12.44
N GLY A 505 -39.36 -9.91 -11.37
CA GLY A 505 -39.92 -10.73 -10.30
C GLY A 505 -41.18 -11.52 -10.74
N ARG A 506 -41.54 -12.57 -9.97
CA ARG A 506 -42.77 -13.36 -10.22
C ARG A 506 -44.04 -12.51 -10.32
N ARG A 507 -44.10 -11.35 -9.64
CA ARG A 507 -45.22 -10.40 -9.74
C ARG A 507 -45.28 -9.65 -11.08
N ALA A 508 -44.15 -9.33 -11.68
CA ALA A 508 -44.11 -8.63 -12.97
C ALA A 508 -44.42 -9.55 -14.15
N ARG A 509 -43.99 -10.82 -14.09
CA ARG A 509 -44.42 -11.86 -15.07
C ARG A 509 -45.94 -12.10 -15.07
N ARG A 510 -46.60 -11.86 -13.94
CA ARG A 510 -48.06 -12.00 -13.79
C ARG A 510 -48.85 -10.85 -14.44
N ASN A 511 -48.21 -9.70 -14.64
CA ASN A 511 -48.84 -8.53 -15.28
C ASN A 511 -48.63 -8.49 -16.80
N ASN A 512 -47.64 -9.20 -17.34
CA ASN A 512 -47.42 -9.33 -18.80
C ASN A 512 -48.15 -10.54 -19.44
N SER A 513 -48.93 -11.27 -18.64
CA SER A 513 -49.74 -12.41 -19.09
C SER A 513 -51.24 -12.11 -19.06
N LEU A 514 -51.62 -10.83 -19.14
CA LEU A 514 -53.00 -10.36 -19.29
C LEU A 514 -53.19 -9.70 -20.66
#